data_AF-A0A7X8LS79-F1
#
_entry.id   AF-A0A7X8LS79-F1
#
_cell.length_a   1.000
_cell.length_b   1.000
_cell.length_c   1.000
_cell.angle_alpha   90.00
_cell.angle_beta   90.00
_cell.angle_gamma   90.00
#
_symmetry.space_group_name_H-M   'P 1'
#
loop_
_entity.id
_entity.type
_entity.pdbx_description
1 polymer ?
#
loop_
_entity_poly.entity_id
_entity_poly.type
_entity_poly.pdbx_seq_one_letter_code
_entity_poly.pdbx_strand_id
1 'polypeptide(L)' 'MGKTKKIQADIFFLMITKNVKKKLLIFTEVNILAWFDNEKNRGRIPKEIEAFLVDLPTELRQRLEISKKQASQEVSPHST' A
#
# COMPACT_ATOMS: atom_id res chain seq x y z
N MET A 1 -5.95 3.24 9.49
CA MET A 1 -4.87 3.98 10.18
C MET A 1 -3.49 3.36 9.97
N GLY A 2 -3.27 2.06 10.25
CA GLY A 2 -1.91 1.45 10.20
C GLY A 2 -1.21 1.48 8.83
N LYS A 3 -1.90 1.04 7.76
CA LYS A 3 -1.33 0.96 6.40
C LYS A 3 -0.82 2.32 5.88
N THR A 4 -1.55 3.40 6.17
CA THR A 4 -1.18 4.77 5.78
C THR A 4 0.12 5.23 6.41
N LYS A 5 0.33 4.96 7.71
CA LYS A 5 1.57 5.33 8.41
C LYS A 5 2.78 4.61 7.81
N LYS A 6 2.62 3.34 7.40
CA LYS A 6 3.68 2.60 6.69
C LYS A 6 4.04 3.26 5.38
N ILE A 7 3.04 3.64 4.57
CA ILE A 7 3.28 4.28 3.27
C ILE A 7 3.97 5.64 3.46
N GLN A 8 3.57 6.42 4.46
CA GLN A 8 4.22 7.71 4.77
C GLN A 8 5.69 7.52 5.17
N ALA A 9 5.99 6.49 5.96
CA ALA A 9 7.37 6.16 6.32
C ALA A 9 8.19 5.78 5.07
N ASP A 10 7.66 4.93 4.19
CA ASP A 10 8.35 4.56 2.94
C ASP A 10 8.60 5.78 2.05
N ILE A 11 7.62 6.67 1.91
CA ILE A 11 7.75 7.94 1.16
C ILE A 11 8.90 8.77 1.74
N PHE A 12 8.96 8.90 3.07
CA PHE A 12 10.04 9.63 3.74
C PHE A 12 11.42 9.02 3.41
N PHE A 13 11.55 7.69 3.46
CA PHE A 13 12.79 7.01 3.08
C PHE A 13 13.17 7.26 1.62
N LEU A 14 12.22 7.19 0.70
CA LEU A 14 12.44 7.53 -0.71
C LEU A 14 12.89 8.99 -0.89
N MET A 15 12.42 9.90 -0.04
CA MET A 15 12.79 11.30 -0.09
C MET A 15 14.23 11.57 0.34
N ILE A 16 14.69 10.90 1.39
CA ILE A 16 16.07 11.09 1.90
C ILE A 16 17.12 10.29 1.13
N THR A 17 16.69 9.36 0.28
CA THR A 17 17.59 8.53 -0.54
C THR A 17 18.23 9.38 -1.66
N LYS A 18 19.57 9.32 -1.75
CA LYS A 18 20.37 10.08 -2.72
C LYS A 18 20.87 9.18 -3.86
N ASN A 19 21.21 9.78 -5.01
CA ASN A 19 21.83 9.11 -6.17
C ASN A 19 21.03 7.94 -6.77
N VAL A 20 19.70 8.02 -6.73
CA VAL A 20 18.80 7.04 -7.38
C VAL A 20 18.23 7.59 -8.67
N LYS A 21 18.04 6.71 -9.66
CA LYS A 21 17.44 7.08 -10.95
C LYS A 21 15.92 7.29 -10.88
N LYS A 22 15.24 6.54 -10.00
CA LYS A 22 13.79 6.56 -9.84
C LYS A 22 13.40 6.28 -8.39
N LYS A 23 12.28 6.85 -7.94
CA LYS A 23 11.65 6.57 -6.64
C LYS A 23 10.29 5.91 -6.89
N LEU A 24 10.19 4.63 -6.59
CA LEU A 24 9.02 3.82 -6.94
C LEU A 24 8.33 3.29 -5.69
N LEU A 25 6.99 3.32 -5.70
CA LEU A 25 6.14 2.58 -4.79
C LEU A 25 5.31 1.57 -5.58
N ILE A 26 5.35 0.31 -5.16
CA ILE A 26 4.61 -0.77 -5.81
C ILE A 26 3.52 -1.23 -4.86
N PHE A 27 2.28 -1.18 -5.35
CA PHE A 27 1.10 -1.61 -4.64
C PHE A 27 0.49 -2.83 -5.32
N THR A 28 -0.15 -3.68 -4.53
CA THR A 28 -0.92 -4.83 -5.03
C THR A 28 -2.42 -4.64 -4.82
N GLU A 29 -2.82 -3.52 -4.22
CA GLU A 29 -4.16 -3.26 -3.70
C GLU A 29 -4.67 -1.95 -4.29
N VAL A 30 -5.73 -2.03 -5.11
CA VAL A 30 -6.27 -0.90 -5.89
C VAL A 30 -6.69 0.28 -5.00
N ASN A 31 -7.27 -0.01 -3.84
CA ASN A 31 -7.69 1.01 -2.88
C ASN A 31 -6.51 1.81 -2.30
N ILE A 32 -5.31 1.21 -2.21
CA ILE A 32 -4.11 1.92 -1.75
C ILE A 32 -3.56 2.82 -2.86
N LEU A 33 -3.54 2.35 -4.11
CA LEU A 33 -3.15 3.19 -5.24
C LEU A 33 -4.08 4.41 -5.35
N ALA A 34 -5.39 4.21 -5.25
CA ALA A 34 -6.36 5.30 -5.28
C ALA A 34 -6.15 6.32 -4.15
N TRP A 35 -5.81 5.84 -2.94
CA TRP A 35 -5.43 6.72 -1.84
C TRP A 35 -4.16 7.52 -2.14
N PHE A 36 -3.13 6.86 -2.69
CA PHE A 36 -1.87 7.50 -3.08
C PHE A 36 -2.11 8.61 -4.10
N ASP A 37 -2.90 8.33 -5.15
CA ASP A 37 -3.20 9.30 -6.20
C ASP A 37 -3.94 10.52 -5.66
N ASN A 38 -4.88 10.34 -4.73
CA ASN A 38 -5.57 11.45 -4.09
C ASN A 38 -4.61 12.32 -3.26
N GLU A 39 -3.71 11.71 -2.47
CA GLU A 39 -2.75 12.47 -1.68
C GLU A 39 -1.68 13.15 -2.56
N LYS A 40 -1.31 12.54 -3.69
CA LYS A 40 -0.45 13.16 -4.71
C LYS A 40 -1.13 14.38 -5.35
N ASN A 41 -2.40 14.26 -5.71
CA ASN A 41 -3.20 15.38 -6.26
C ASN A 41 -3.37 16.53 -5.26
N ARG A 42 -3.40 16.22 -3.96
CA ARG A 42 -3.42 17.19 -2.86
C ARG A 42 -2.04 17.80 -2.55
N GLY A 43 -0.99 17.43 -3.29
CA GLY A 43 0.37 17.93 -3.09
C GLY A 43 1.08 17.38 -1.86
N ARG A 44 0.55 16.32 -1.23
CA ARG A 44 1.15 15.70 -0.03
C ARG A 44 2.21 14.65 -0.37
N ILE A 45 2.26 14.22 -1.63
CA ILE A 45 3.27 13.29 -2.13
C ILE A 45 4.09 14.00 -3.22
N PRO A 46 5.43 14.00 -3.11
CA PRO A 46 6.32 14.58 -4.11
C PRO A 46 6.14 13.98 -5.50
N LYS A 47 6.24 14.82 -6.53
CA LYS A 47 5.91 14.44 -7.92
C LYS A 47 6.84 13.38 -8.49
N GLU A 48 8.10 13.37 -8.03
CA GLU A 48 9.14 12.43 -8.45
C GLU A 48 8.95 11.00 -7.95
N ILE A 49 8.00 10.78 -7.03
CA ILE A 49 7.63 9.44 -6.59
C ILE A 49 6.55 8.90 -7.52
N GLU A 50 6.87 7.82 -8.21
CA GLU A 50 5.96 7.09 -9.10
C GLU A 50 5.32 5.92 -8.33
N ALA A 51 4.03 5.70 -8.56
CA ALA A 51 3.31 4.56 -8.00
C ALA A 51 2.85 3.61 -9.11
N PHE A 52 2.97 2.32 -8.87
CA PHE A 52 2.54 1.27 -9.78
C PHE A 52 1.62 0.29 -9.05
N LEU A 53 0.54 -0.12 -9.71
CA LEU A 53 -0.24 -1.28 -9.30
C LEU A 53 0.27 -2.50 -10.06
N VAL A 54 0.58 -3.55 -9.33
CA VAL A 54 0.95 -4.85 -9.90
C VAL A 54 -0.01 -5.91 -9.41
N ASP A 55 -0.37 -6.82 -10.32
CA ASP A 55 -1.18 -7.96 -9.96
C ASP A 55 -0.35 -9.01 -9.23
N LEU A 56 -0.95 -9.58 -8.18
CA LEU A 56 -0.42 -10.78 -7.56
C LEU A 56 -0.70 -11.99 -8.46
N PRO A 57 0.28 -12.90 -8.60
CA PRO A 57 0.04 -14.23 -9.17
C PRO A 57 -1.16 -14.91 -8.51
N THR A 58 -1.92 -15.69 -9.29
CA THR A 58 -3.19 -16.28 -8.87
C THR A 58 -3.06 -17.04 -7.55
N GLU A 59 -2.00 -17.83 -7.38
CA GLU A 59 -1.75 -18.60 -6.15
C GLU A 59 -1.57 -17.68 -4.92
N LEU A 60 -0.76 -16.63 -5.04
CA LEU A 60 -0.53 -15.68 -3.95
C LEU A 60 -1.79 -14.88 -3.62
N ARG A 61 -2.59 -14.54 -4.64
CA ARG A 61 -3.88 -13.88 -4.45
C ARG A 61 -4.84 -14.76 -3.66
N GLN A 62 -4.94 -16.04 -4.00
CA GLN A 62 -5.78 -16.99 -3.28
C GLN A 62 -5.35 -17.13 -1.81
N ARG A 63 -4.04 -17.29 -1.57
CA ARG A 63 -3.49 -17.37 -0.21
C ARG A 63 -3.80 -16.11 0.60
N LEU A 64 -3.65 -14.93 -0.01
CA LEU A 64 -3.93 -13.65 0.64
C LEU A 64 -5.41 -13.54 1.05
N GLU A 65 -6.34 -13.93 0.18
CA GLU A 65 -7.78 -13.87 0.50
C GLU A 65 -8.17 -14.84 1.61
N ILE A 66 -7.58 -16.05 1.64
CA ILE A 66 -7.77 -17.01 2.75
C ILE A 66 -7.28 -16.40 4.06
N SER A 67 -6.05 -15.87 4.09
CA SER A 67 -5.47 -15.27 5.29
C SER A 67 -6.26 -14.06 5.78
N LYS A 68 -6.75 -13.19 4.87
CA LYS A 68 -7.60 -12.06 5.24
C LYS A 68 -8.91 -12.52 5.89
N LYS A 69 -9.55 -13.56 5.33
CA LYS A 69 -10.80 -14.10 5.88
C LYS A 69 -10.59 -14.66 7.28
N GLN A 70 -9.53 -15.44 7.48
CA GLN A 70 -9.17 -16.00 8.80
C GLN A 70 -8.90 -14.88 9.82
N ALA A 71 -8.02 -13.93 9.48
CA ALA A 71 -7.72 -12.81 10.36
C ALA A 71 -8.97 -11.99 10.71
N SER A 72 -9.90 -11.78 9.76
CA SER A 72 -11.16 -11.11 10.02
C SER A 72 -12.04 -11.88 11.00
N GLN A 73 -12.09 -13.21 10.92
CA GLN A 73 -12.87 -14.04 11.84
C GLN A 73 -12.31 -14.00 13.26
N GLU A 74 -10.97 -13.97 13.42
CA GLU A 74 -10.30 -13.90 14.71
C GLU A 74 -10.62 -12.61 15.48
N VAL A 75 -10.79 -11.48 14.77
CA VAL A 75 -11.00 -10.15 15.38
C VAL A 75 -12.45 -9.69 15.35
N SER A 76 -13.36 -10.50 14.80
CA SER A 76 -14.79 -10.17 14.78
C SER A 76 -15.43 -10.54 16.13
N PRO A 77 -16.15 -9.61 16.79
CA PRO A 77 -16.86 -9.94 18.01
C PRO A 77 -17.91 -11.01 17.71
N HIS A 78 -17.77 -12.17 18.33
CA HIS A 78 -18.83 -13.18 18.32
C HIS A 78 -19.88 -12.71 19.32
N SER A 79 -21.07 -12.37 18.84
CA SER A 79 -22.21 -12.05 19.69
C SER A 79 -22.64 -13.33 20.42
N THR A 80 -22.13 -13.53 21.63
CA THR A 80 -22.72 -14.42 22.65
C THR A 80 -23.88 -13.73 23.34
#